data_AF-A0A927HKQ5-F1
#
_entry.id   AF-A0A927HKQ5-F1
#
_cell.length_a   1.000
_cell.length_b   1.000
_cell.length_c   1.000
_cell.angle_alpha   90.00
_cell.angle_beta   90.00
_cell.angle_gamma   90.00
#
_symmetry.space_group_name_H-M   'P 1'
#
loop_
_entity.id
_entity.type
_entity.pdbx_description
1 polymer ?
#
loop_
_entity_poly.entity_id
_entity_poly.type
_entity_poly.pdbx_seq_one_letter_code
_entity_poly.pdbx_strand_id
1 'polypeptide(L)' 'MTGYTTVDISQWHRKEHFEAFQSVAQCTYNQTVQLDITAF' A
#
# COMPACT_ATOMS: atom_id res chain seq x y z
N MET A 1 2.41 -13.67 -20.62
CA MET A 1 1.66 -12.51 -20.10
C MET A 1 1.50 -12.68 -18.61
N THR A 2 1.87 -11.66 -17.83
CA THR A 2 1.63 -11.60 -16.38
C THR A 2 0.16 -11.30 -16.12
N GLY A 3 -0.48 -12.06 -15.23
CA GLY A 3 -1.87 -11.84 -14.84
C GLY A 3 -2.00 -10.64 -13.89
N TYR A 4 -3.11 -9.92 -13.99
CA TYR A 4 -3.49 -8.88 -13.05
C TYR A 4 -4.98 -8.99 -12.71
N THR A 5 -5.35 -8.47 -11.54
CA THR A 5 -6.74 -8.40 -11.09
C THR A 5 -7.09 -6.94 -10.85
N THR A 6 -8.12 -6.44 -11.52
CA THR A 6 -8.64 -5.10 -11.30
C THR A 6 -9.27 -4.99 -9.92
N VAL A 7 -8.96 -3.92 -9.18
CA VAL A 7 -9.58 -3.63 -7.88
C VAL A 7 -10.86 -2.82 -8.11
N ASP A 8 -11.98 -3.27 -7.56
CA ASP A 8 -13.21 -2.47 -7.49
C ASP A 8 -13.13 -1.47 -6.33
N ILE A 9 -12.82 -0.21 -6.66
CA ILE A 9 -12.68 0.88 -5.67
C ILE A 9 -14.01 1.18 -4.97
N SER A 10 -15.16 0.97 -5.63
CA SER A 10 -16.46 1.34 -5.07
C SER A 10 -16.83 0.51 -3.83
N GLN A 11 -16.36 -0.75 -3.78
CA GLN A 11 -16.56 -1.68 -2.67
C GLN A 11 -15.37 -1.72 -1.70
N TRP A 12 -14.30 -0.96 -1.97
CA TRP A 12 -13.07 -1.04 -1.19
C TRP A 12 -13.12 -0.12 0.04
N HIS A 13 -13.02 -0.69 1.24
CA HIS A 13 -13.03 0.07 2.49
C HIS A 13 -11.94 1.17 2.57
N ARG A 14 -10.86 1.05 1.78
CA ARG A 14 -9.78 2.06 1.75
C ARG A 14 -9.95 3.12 0.66
N LYS A 15 -11.09 3.20 -0.04
CA LYS A 15 -11.30 4.14 -1.16
C LYS A 15 -10.97 5.59 -0.80
N GLU A 16 -11.46 6.10 0.33
CA GLU A 16 -11.25 7.50 0.74
C GLU A 16 -9.79 7.77 1.10
N HIS A 17 -9.12 6.79 1.71
CA HIS A 17 -7.69 6.87 2.01
C HIS A 17 -6.86 6.88 0.72
N PHE A 18 -7.20 6.01 -0.23
CA PHE A 18 -6.53 5.96 -1.53
C PHE A 18 -6.69 7.28 -2.30
N GLU A 19 -7.92 7.82 -2.36
CA GLU A 19 -8.20 9.11 -2.98
C GLU A 19 -7.40 10.25 -2.33
N ALA A 20 -7.37 10.32 -0.99
CA ALA A 20 -6.61 11.34 -0.27
C ALA A 20 -5.09 11.23 -0.52
N PHE A 21 -4.52 10.02 -0.41
CA PHE A 21 -3.08 9.78 -0.59
C PHE A 21 -2.64 9.76 -2.06
N GLN A 22 -3.56 9.83 -3.02
CA GLN A 22 -3.25 9.99 -4.44
C GLN A 22 -3.45 11.43 -4.93
N SER A 23 -4.09 12.29 -4.14
CA SER A 23 -4.39 13.67 -4.52
C SER A 23 -3.86 14.68 -3.51
N VAL A 24 -4.68 15.08 -2.54
CA VAL A 24 -4.45 16.23 -1.65
C VAL A 24 -3.38 15.99 -0.58
N ALA A 25 -3.09 14.73 -0.24
CA ALA A 25 -2.17 14.34 0.81
C ALA A 25 -1.15 13.30 0.34
N GLN A 26 -0.78 13.31 -0.94
CA GLN A 26 0.16 12.34 -1.49
C GLN A 26 1.50 12.37 -0.74
N CYS A 27 1.89 11.21 -0.21
CA CYS A 27 3.10 11.08 0.58
C CYS A 27 3.65 9.64 0.53
N THR A 28 4.89 9.50 1.00
CA THR A 28 5.58 8.21 1.15
C THR A 28 6.20 8.14 2.53
N TYR A 29 6.47 6.93 3.04
CA TYR A 29 7.19 6.73 4.29
C TYR A 29 8.23 5.62 4.14
N ASN A 30 9.31 5.75 4.90
CA ASN A 30 10.36 4.74 5.00
C ASN A 30 10.38 4.17 6.42
N GLN A 31 10.71 2.88 6.54
CA GLN A 31 10.90 2.22 7.82
C GLN A 31 12.11 1.29 7.76
N THR A 32 12.89 1.28 8.83
CA THR A 32 14.02 0.35 9.02
C THR A 32 13.69 -0.53 10.22
N VAL A 33 13.90 -1.85 10.07
CA VAL A 33 13.76 -2.82 11.16
C VAL A 33 15.08 -3.55 11.35
N GLN A 34 15.46 -3.76 12.60
CA GLN A 34 16.56 -4.66 12.95
C GLN A 34 15.98 -6.07 13.06
N LEU A 35 16.00 -6.82 11.96
CA LEU A 35 15.55 -8.20 11.95
C LEU A 35 16.60 -9.09 12.64
N ASP A 36 16.18 -9.89 13.60
CA ASP A 36 17.04 -10.90 14.21
C ASP A 36 17.22 -12.08 13.24
N ILE A 37 18.45 -12.25 12.76
CA ILE A 37 18.83 -13.31 11.82
C ILE A 37 19.68 -14.41 12.48
N THR A 38 19.71 -14.48 13.80
CA THR A 38 20.61 -15.40 14.54
C THR A 38 20.39 -16.87 14.18
N ALA A 39 19.17 -17.25 13.75
CA ALA A 39 18.81 -18.63 13.41
C ALA A 39 18.40 -18.82 11.93
N PHE A 40 18.67 -17.86 11.05
CA PHE A 40 18.26 -17.90 9.65
C PHE A 40 19.27 -18.64 8.76
#